data_AF-A0A516GT62-F1
#
_entry.id   AF-A0A516GT62-F1
#
_cell.length_a   1.000
_cell.length_b   1.000
_cell.length_c   1.000
_cell.angle_alpha   90.00
_cell.angle_beta   90.00
_cell.angle_gamma   90.00
#
_symmetry.space_group_name_H-M   'P 1'
#
loop_
_entity.id
_entity.type
_entity.pdbx_description
1 polymer ?
#
loop_
_entity_poly.entity_id
_entity_poly.type
_entity_poly.pdbx_seq_one_letter_code
_entity_poly.pdbx_strand_id
1 'polypeptide(L)'
;MLKALQSLASKQQANITTHEVGADFIIGLDTNKNMLFFLKNTAEKTIENTLLLSDYKECRVLKFGKNGNARNTSHTIETLKLEFIPKFNTQPTTQLELFNEDTNIQLNGELEIVNTWHPILQQKIAEA
;
A
#
# COMPACT_ATOMS: atom_id res chain seq x y z
N MET A 1 15.42 5.22 -0.35
CA MET A 1 14.24 4.46 -0.81
C MET A 1 13.78 4.85 -2.22
N LEU A 2 13.63 6.13 -2.58
CA LEU A 2 13.20 6.53 -3.93
C LEU A 2 14.05 5.97 -5.08
N LYS A 3 15.39 6.03 -5.00
CA LYS A 3 16.26 5.44 -6.03
C LYS A 3 16.04 3.93 -6.21
N ALA A 4 15.76 3.21 -5.12
CA ALA A 4 15.47 1.77 -5.17
C ALA A 4 14.12 1.51 -5.85
N LEU A 5 13.10 2.29 -5.51
CA LEU A 5 11.79 2.24 -6.17
C LEU A 5 11.89 2.55 -7.68
N GLN A 6 12.63 3.59 -8.06
CA GLN A 6 12.88 3.95 -9.46
C GLN A 6 13.64 2.84 -10.19
N SER A 7 14.59 2.19 -9.54
CA SER A 7 15.30 1.03 -10.09
C SER A 7 14.34 -0.14 -10.30
N LEU A 8 13.46 -0.43 -9.33
CA LEU A 8 12.42 -1.46 -9.45
C LEU A 8 11.48 -1.18 -10.64
N ALA A 9 11.02 0.07 -10.80
CA ALA A 9 10.20 0.48 -11.94
C ALA A 9 10.95 0.36 -13.26
N SER A 10 12.21 0.80 -13.30
CA SER A 10 13.05 0.76 -14.51
C SER A 10 13.30 -0.68 -14.98
N LYS A 11 13.43 -1.65 -14.06
CA LYS A 11 13.52 -3.08 -14.40
C LYS A 11 12.27 -3.58 -15.14
N GLN A 12 11.11 -2.97 -14.89
CA GLN A 12 9.85 -3.27 -15.59
C GLN A 12 9.55 -2.26 -16.72
N GLN A 13 10.56 -1.49 -17.14
CA GLN A 13 10.46 -0.45 -18.17
C GLN A 13 9.38 0.61 -17.84
N ALA A 14 9.05 0.77 -16.56
CA ALA A 14 8.05 1.69 -16.04
C ALA A 14 8.73 2.94 -15.45
N ASN A 15 8.00 4.05 -15.41
CA ASN A 15 8.45 5.31 -14.82
C ASN A 15 7.52 5.73 -13.69
N ILE A 16 8.09 5.97 -12.51
CA ILE A 16 7.33 6.47 -11.37
C ILE A 16 6.90 7.91 -11.63
N THR A 17 5.61 8.10 -11.89
CA THR A 17 4.99 9.40 -12.16
C THR A 17 4.57 10.11 -10.87
N THR A 18 4.03 9.35 -9.92
CA THR A 18 3.62 9.85 -8.60
C THR A 18 4.23 8.94 -7.56
N HIS A 19 4.73 9.49 -6.46
CA HIS A 19 5.26 8.71 -5.36
C HIS A 19 5.03 9.42 -4.03
N GLU A 20 5.00 8.62 -2.97
CA GLU A 20 4.90 9.13 -1.61
C GLU A 20 5.74 8.25 -0.68
N VAL A 21 6.40 8.92 0.27
CA VAL A 21 7.32 8.29 1.20
C VAL A 21 6.64 8.23 2.56
N GLY A 22 6.42 7.02 3.06
CA GLY A 22 5.99 6.77 4.44
C GLY A 22 7.18 6.65 5.39
N ALA A 23 6.92 6.26 6.64
CA ALA A 23 7.95 6.14 7.66
C ALA A 23 9.03 5.10 7.29
N ASP A 24 8.61 3.91 6.89
CA ASP A 24 9.47 2.77 6.56
C ASP A 24 9.21 2.19 5.17
N PHE A 25 8.30 2.79 4.41
CA PHE A 25 7.96 2.38 3.05
C PHE A 25 7.93 3.55 2.07
N ILE A 26 7.90 3.21 0.79
CA ILE A 26 7.62 4.12 -0.30
C ILE A 26 6.65 3.46 -1.27
N ILE A 27 5.67 4.22 -1.73
CA ILE A 27 4.69 3.81 -2.73
C ILE A 27 4.86 4.68 -3.97
N GLY A 28 4.74 4.11 -5.16
CA GLY A 28 4.85 4.85 -6.41
C GLY A 28 3.99 4.27 -7.51
N LEU A 29 3.41 5.14 -8.32
CA LEU A 29 2.52 4.81 -9.41
C LEU A 29 3.15 5.24 -10.74
N ASP A 30 3.12 4.36 -11.73
CA ASP A 30 3.21 4.72 -13.13
C ASP A 30 1.79 4.87 -13.70
N THR A 31 1.33 6.11 -13.90
CA THR A 31 -0.01 6.36 -14.44
C THR A 31 -0.16 5.96 -15.90
N ASN A 32 0.93 5.84 -16.66
CA ASN A 32 0.88 5.48 -18.07
C ASN A 32 0.75 3.96 -18.25
N LYS A 33 1.46 3.18 -17.43
CA LYS A 33 1.39 1.71 -17.45
C LYS A 33 0.40 1.12 -16.47
N ASN A 34 -0.21 1.95 -15.63
CA ASN A 34 -1.11 1.54 -14.56
C ASN A 34 -0.46 0.54 -13.58
N MET A 35 0.81 0.78 -13.26
CA MET A 35 1.62 -0.11 -12.40
C MET A 35 1.90 0.56 -11.06
N LEU A 36 1.59 -0.14 -9.98
CA LEU A 36 1.92 0.26 -8.62
C LEU A 36 3.19 -0.46 -8.15
N PHE A 37 4.10 0.30 -7.59
CA PHE A 37 5.34 -0.16 -6.99
C PHE A 37 5.31 0.19 -5.51
N PHE A 38 5.68 -0.77 -4.68
CA PHE A 38 5.76 -0.60 -3.25
C PHE A 38 7.05 -1.22 -2.73
N LEU A 39 7.74 -0.49 -1.86
CA LEU A 39 8.96 -0.95 -1.22
C LEU A 39 8.89 -0.59 0.26
N LYS A 40 8.98 -1.59 1.15
CA LYS A 40 8.98 -1.41 2.60
C LYS A 40 10.23 -2.03 3.21
N ASN A 41 10.90 -1.28 4.07
CA ASN A 41 12.03 -1.78 4.82
C ASN A 41 11.56 -2.19 6.21
N THR A 42 11.66 -3.47 6.53
CA THR A 42 11.48 -3.97 7.89
C THR A 42 12.85 -4.18 8.55
N ALA A 43 12.87 -4.45 9.86
CA ALA A 43 14.11 -4.72 10.59
C ALA A 43 14.94 -5.89 10.02
N GLU A 44 14.28 -6.84 9.34
CA GLU A 44 14.92 -8.05 8.82
C GLU A 44 15.15 -8.01 7.30
N LYS A 45 14.28 -7.33 6.53
CA LYS A 45 14.33 -7.37 5.07
C LYS A 45 13.66 -6.19 4.39
N THR A 46 14.03 -5.97 3.13
CA THR A 46 13.27 -5.13 2.21
C THR A 46 12.21 -5.99 1.51
N ILE A 47 10.96 -5.56 1.62
CA ILE A 47 9.80 -6.13 0.92
C ILE A 47 9.58 -5.26 -0.33
N GLU A 48 9.58 -5.90 -1.50
CA GLU A 48 9.29 -5.26 -2.78
C GLU A 48 8.02 -5.88 -3.39
N ASN A 49 7.07 -5.05 -3.78
CA ASN A 49 5.86 -5.47 -4.47
C ASN A 49 5.68 -4.64 -5.74
N THR A 50 5.29 -5.31 -6.81
CA THR A 50 4.86 -4.66 -8.05
C THR A 50 3.52 -5.24 -8.45
N LEU A 51 2.55 -4.37 -8.69
CA LEU A 51 1.17 -4.74 -9.00
C LEU A 51 0.75 -4.03 -10.29
N LEU A 52 0.24 -4.78 -11.26
CA LEU A 52 -0.44 -4.21 -12.41
C LEU A 52 -1.89 -3.97 -12.00
N LEU A 53 -2.31 -2.71 -11.87
CA LEU A 53 -3.64 -2.37 -11.34
C LEU A 53 -4.77 -2.92 -12.21
N SER A 54 -4.51 -3.11 -13.50
CA SER A 54 -5.45 -3.74 -14.45
C SER A 54 -5.82 -5.19 -14.11
N ASP A 55 -5.03 -5.88 -13.29
CA ASP A 55 -5.30 -7.27 -12.85
C ASP A 55 -6.27 -7.34 -11.66
N TYR A 56 -6.59 -6.20 -11.05
CA TYR A 56 -7.42 -6.10 -9.85
C TYR A 56 -8.77 -5.46 -10.16
N LYS A 57 -9.81 -5.86 -9.45
CA LYS A 57 -11.17 -5.28 -9.58
C LYS A 57 -11.47 -4.23 -8.52
N GLU A 58 -10.73 -4.25 -7.41
CA GLU A 58 -11.01 -3.39 -6.27
C GLU A 58 -9.77 -3.24 -5.38
N CYS A 59 -9.61 -2.04 -4.83
CA CYS A 59 -8.68 -1.74 -3.75
C CYS A 59 -9.47 -1.37 -2.49
N ARG A 60 -9.13 -1.99 -1.36
CA ARG A 60 -9.74 -1.75 -0.04
C ARG A 60 -8.70 -1.30 0.96
N VAL A 61 -9.13 -0.47 1.89
CA VAL A 61 -8.34 -0.13 3.06
C VAL A 61 -8.76 -1.05 4.20
N LEU A 62 -7.83 -1.89 4.67
CA LEU A 62 -8.02 -2.68 5.87
C LEU A 62 -7.42 -1.95 7.07
N LYS A 63 -8.28 -1.61 8.03
CA LYS A 63 -7.89 -1.04 9.33
C LYS A 63 -8.31 -2.04 10.39
N PHE A 64 -7.33 -2.65 11.07
CA PHE A 64 -7.59 -3.47 12.24
C PHE A 64 -7.27 -2.66 13.49
N GLY A 65 -8.15 -2.73 14.48
CA GLY A 65 -7.97 -2.12 15.78
C GLY A 65 -8.59 -2.98 16.86
N LYS A 66 -8.03 -2.97 18.08
CA LYS A 66 -8.68 -3.54 19.26
C LYS A 66 -9.96 -2.74 19.53
N ASN A 67 -11.12 -3.38 19.37
CA ASN A 67 -12.35 -2.85 19.97
C ASN A 67 -12.18 -2.92 21.49
N GLY A 68 -11.78 -1.80 22.09
CA GLY A 68 -11.72 -1.66 23.53
C GLY A 68 -13.10 -1.92 24.12
N ASN A 69 -13.23 -2.96 24.94
CA ASN A 69 -14.44 -3.24 25.70
C ASN A 69 -14.89 -1.98 26.44
N ALA A 70 -16.08 -1.50 26.09
CA ALA A 70 -16.95 -0.52 26.75
C ALA A 70 -16.40 0.18 28.03
N ARG A 71 -15.47 1.14 27.89
CA ARG A 71 -15.39 2.33 28.77
C ARG A 71 -14.34 3.38 28.38
N ASN A 72 -13.34 3.03 27.57
CA ASN A 72 -12.30 3.97 27.13
C ASN A 72 -12.26 4.06 25.61
N THR A 73 -12.54 5.24 25.08
CA THR A 73 -12.82 5.54 23.67
C THR A 73 -11.57 5.70 22.79
N SER A 74 -10.44 5.08 23.15
CA SER A 74 -9.23 5.19 22.33
C SER A 74 -9.24 4.12 21.25
N HIS A 75 -9.70 4.48 20.05
CA HIS A 75 -9.57 3.64 18.86
C HIS A 75 -8.10 3.63 18.42
N THR A 76 -7.33 2.66 18.90
CA THR A 76 -5.95 2.45 18.43
C THR A 76 -6.00 1.59 17.17
N ILE A 77 -5.47 2.12 16.07
CA ILE A 77 -5.23 1.33 14.85
C ILE A 77 -4.01 0.46 15.10
N GLU A 78 -4.18 -0.85 15.03
CA GLU A 78 -3.12 -1.84 15.21
C GLU A 78 -2.45 -2.15 13.87
N THR A 79 -3.23 -2.18 12.79
CA THR A 79 -2.69 -2.53 11.48
C THR A 79 -3.41 -1.78 10.38
N LEU A 80 -2.64 -1.29 9.40
CA LEU A 80 -3.13 -0.59 8.23
C LEU A 80 -2.59 -1.25 6.97
N LYS A 81 -3.49 -1.75 6.12
CA LYS A 81 -3.15 -2.42 4.86
C LYS A 81 -3.96 -1.87 3.69
N LEU A 82 -3.35 -1.85 2.52
CA LEU A 82 -4.05 -1.74 1.24
C LEU A 82 -4.21 -3.14 0.66
N GLU A 83 -5.46 -3.56 0.51
CA GLU A 83 -5.83 -4.86 -0.03
C GLU A 83 -6.28 -4.71 -1.48
N PHE A 84 -5.71 -5.52 -2.38
CA PHE A 84 -6.01 -5.54 -3.80
C PHE A 84 -6.67 -6.86 -4.15
N ILE A 85 -7.93 -6.78 -4.58
CA ILE A 85 -8.76 -7.95 -4.90
C ILE A 85 -8.63 -8.22 -6.40
N PRO A 86 -8.15 -9.41 -6.81
CA PRO A 86 -7.92 -9.72 -8.21
C PRO A 86 -9.24 -9.79 -9.00
N LYS A 87 -9.20 -9.45 -10.29
CA LYS A 87 -10.36 -9.60 -11.21
C LYS A 87 -10.74 -11.08 -11.34
N PHE A 88 -9.74 -11.95 -11.43
CA PHE A 88 -9.91 -13.38 -11.58
C PHE A 88 -9.59 -14.11 -10.29
N ASN A 89 -10.47 -15.03 -9.89
CA ASN A 89 -10.33 -15.85 -8.67
C ASN A 89 -9.16 -16.86 -8.75
N THR A 90 -8.38 -16.82 -9.82
CA THR A 90 -7.18 -17.63 -10.04
C THR A 90 -5.96 -17.05 -9.33
N GLN A 91 -6.01 -15.79 -8.91
CA GLN A 91 -4.93 -15.12 -8.19
C GLN A 91 -5.31 -14.89 -6.73
N PRO A 92 -4.35 -14.96 -5.79
CA PRO A 92 -4.59 -14.58 -4.41
C PRO A 92 -4.72 -13.05 -4.27
N THR A 93 -5.50 -12.62 -3.28
CA THR A 93 -5.54 -11.22 -2.86
C THR A 93 -4.15 -10.75 -2.45
N THR A 94 -3.75 -9.57 -2.93
CA THR A 94 -2.47 -8.98 -2.53
C THR A 94 -2.69 -7.93 -1.45
N GLN A 95 -1.89 -7.96 -0.38
CA GLN A 95 -1.97 -7.00 0.71
C GLN A 95 -0.64 -6.28 0.86
N LEU A 96 -0.68 -4.95 0.83
CA LEU A 96 0.45 -4.08 1.15
C LEU A 96 0.26 -3.59 2.58
N GLU A 97 1.17 -3.97 3.47
CA GLU A 97 1.13 -3.55 4.87
C GLU A 97 1.90 -2.24 5.04
N LEU A 98 1.18 -1.16 5.39
CA LEU A 98 1.76 0.16 5.59
C LEU A 98 2.17 0.33 7.05
N PHE A 99 1.32 -0.06 8.00
CA PHE A 99 1.60 0.04 9.43
C PHE A 99 1.18 -1.24 10.17
N ASN A 100 1.97 -1.62 11.18
CA ASN A 100 1.67 -2.68 12.12
C ASN A 100 2.29 -2.34 13.50
N GLU A 101 1.46 -2.26 14.55
CA GLU A 101 1.87 -1.88 15.91
C GLU A 101 2.94 -2.77 16.52
N ASP A 102 3.02 -4.05 16.11
CA ASP A 102 4.05 -4.98 16.59
C ASP A 102 5.45 -4.60 16.07
N THR A 103 5.51 -3.87 14.96
CA THR A 103 6.75 -3.52 14.25
C THR A 103 7.02 -2.03 14.16
N ASN A 104 5.98 -1.21 14.21
CA ASN A 104 6.03 0.23 14.04
C ASN A 104 5.66 0.90 15.37
N ILE A 105 6.54 1.78 15.85
CA ILE A 105 6.44 2.40 17.18
C ILE A 105 5.22 3.35 17.26
N GLN A 106 4.88 4.03 16.16
CA GLN A 106 3.74 4.95 16.06
C GLN A 106 3.18 4.95 14.63
N LEU A 107 1.86 5.10 14.52
CA LEU A 107 1.18 5.44 13.27
C LEU A 107 1.39 6.94 13.03
N ASN A 108 2.27 7.30 12.10
CA ASN A 108 2.58 8.66 11.75
C ASN A 108 2.58 8.86 10.23
N GLY A 109 1.53 9.48 9.72
CA GLY A 109 1.38 9.80 8.29
C GLY A 109 0.90 8.64 7.40
N GLU A 110 1.02 7.38 7.81
CA GLU A 110 0.57 6.25 6.97
C GLU A 110 -0.95 6.28 6.75
N LEU A 111 -1.70 6.74 7.75
CA LEU A 111 -3.15 6.92 7.64
C LEU A 111 -3.51 7.96 6.58
N GLU A 112 -2.76 9.06 6.53
CA GLU A 112 -2.94 10.13 5.53
C GLU A 112 -2.55 9.63 4.13
N ILE A 113 -1.42 8.93 4.02
CA ILE A 113 -0.97 8.30 2.77
C ILE A 113 -2.06 7.35 2.26
N VAL A 114 -2.59 6.46 3.10
CA VAL A 114 -3.64 5.52 2.68
C VAL A 114 -4.92 6.24 2.26
N ASN A 115 -5.34 7.26 2.99
CA ASN A 115 -6.54 8.01 2.65
C ASN A 115 -6.36 8.78 1.32
N THR A 116 -5.13 9.18 0.97
CA THR A 116 -4.80 9.83 -0.30
C THR A 116 -4.68 8.82 -1.45
N TRP A 117 -4.00 7.70 -1.23
CA TRP A 117 -3.70 6.72 -2.27
C TRP A 117 -4.88 5.80 -2.59
N HIS A 118 -5.69 5.43 -1.60
CA HIS A 118 -6.86 4.58 -1.82
C HIS A 118 -7.78 5.07 -2.94
N PRO A 119 -8.27 6.33 -2.95
CA PRO A 119 -9.14 6.81 -4.03
C PRO A 119 -8.42 6.86 -5.38
N ILE A 120 -7.13 7.23 -5.42
CA ILE A 120 -6.33 7.25 -6.66
C ILE A 120 -6.23 5.85 -7.25
N LEU A 121 -5.89 4.86 -6.42
CA LEU A 121 -5.75 3.47 -6.83
C LEU A 121 -7.08 2.87 -7.27
N GLN A 122 -8.16 3.17 -6.53
CA GLN A 122 -9.50 2.72 -6.88
C GLN A 122 -9.96 3.30 -8.22
N GLN A 123 -9.69 4.58 -8.46
CA GLN A 123 -9.97 5.21 -9.76
C GLN A 123 -9.17 4.53 -10.88
N LYS A 124 -7.88 4.30 -10.67
CA LYS A 124 -6.98 3.67 -11.64
C LYS A 124 -7.35 2.22 -11.96
N ILE A 125 -7.92 1.50 -11.01
CA ILE A 125 -8.49 0.17 -11.20
C ILE A 125 -9.80 0.23 -12.00
N ALA A 126 -10.66 1.22 -11.72
CA ALA A 126 -11.93 1.38 -12.43
C ALA A 126 -11.77 1.84 -13.89
N GLU A 127 -10.70 2.59 -14.20
CA GLU A 127 -10.35 3.04 -15.56
C GLU A 127 -9.74 1.93 -16.45
N ALA A 128 -9.40 0.77 -15.87
CA ALA A 128 -8.60 -0.28 -16.51
C ALA A 128 -9.40 -1.54 -16.88
#